data_AF-A0A5E7YZ85-F1
#
_entry.id   AF-A0A5E7YZ85-F1
#
_cell.length_a   1.000
_cell.length_b   1.000
_cell.length_c   1.000
_cell.angle_alpha   90.00
_cell.angle_beta   90.00
_cell.angle_gamma   90.00
#
_symmetry.space_group_name_H-M   'P 1'
#
loop_
_entity.id
_entity.type
_entity.pdbx_description
1 polymer ?
#
loop_
_entity_poly.entity_id
_entity_poly.type
_entity_poly.pdbx_seq_one_letter_code
_entity_poly.pdbx_strand_id
1 'polypeptide(L)'
;MTEIDDRIRDVLDADDQQFLSELESDRSLWRQIGDSMAGPMGNWTKLVFALSLVFGGLIVFCFYKVFTTQHQFEHLMWAIAALMVLTMQGFVKQWLFSRMNMLSILREVKRLQVQVALLKEKGGE
;
A
#
# COMPACT_ATOMS: atom_id res chain seq x y z
N MET A 1 -12.72 17.46 -14.85
CA MET A 1 -12.55 18.84 -14.36
C MET A 1 -13.93 19.47 -14.42
N THR A 2 -14.60 19.47 -13.29
CA THR A 2 -15.95 20.02 -13.12
C THR A 2 -15.83 21.47 -12.64
N GLU A 3 -16.82 22.33 -12.93
CA GLU A 3 -16.93 23.72 -12.45
C GLU A 3 -16.61 23.92 -10.96
N ILE A 4 -16.82 22.88 -10.14
CA ILE A 4 -16.48 22.87 -8.72
C ILE A 4 -14.96 22.93 -8.49
N ASP A 5 -14.14 22.26 -9.32
CA ASP A 5 -12.68 22.29 -9.21
C ASP A 5 -12.12 23.70 -9.47
N ASP A 6 -12.66 24.39 -10.47
CA ASP A 6 -12.20 25.72 -10.85
C ASP A 6 -12.55 26.75 -9.77
N ARG A 7 -13.73 26.60 -9.15
CA ARG A 7 -14.18 27.47 -8.06
C ARG A 7 -13.50 27.18 -6.71
N ILE A 8 -12.97 25.98 -6.52
CA ILE A 8 -12.10 25.62 -5.39
C ILE A 8 -10.74 26.29 -5.57
N ARG A 9 -10.19 26.26 -6.79
CA ARG A 9 -8.90 26.90 -7.13
C ARG A 9 -8.92 28.40 -6.85
N ASP A 10 -10.02 29.08 -7.10
CA ASP A 10 -10.17 30.53 -6.93
C ASP A 10 -10.23 31.04 -5.46
N VAL A 11 -10.49 30.15 -4.50
CA VAL A 11 -10.61 30.49 -3.06
C VAL A 11 -9.36 30.12 -2.26
N LEU A 12 -8.51 29.27 -2.81
CA LEU A 12 -7.30 28.78 -2.15
C LEU A 12 -6.19 29.83 -2.25
N ASP A 13 -5.58 30.16 -1.11
CA ASP A 13 -4.33 30.89 -1.05
C ASP A 13 -3.24 30.13 -1.86
N ALA A 14 -2.17 30.80 -2.28
CA ALA A 14 -1.14 30.16 -3.13
C ALA A 14 -0.56 28.88 -2.49
N ASP A 15 -0.43 28.86 -1.17
CA ASP A 15 0.03 27.71 -0.37
C ASP A 15 -0.97 26.53 -0.41
N ASP A 16 -2.25 26.84 -0.44
CA ASP A 16 -3.38 25.91 -0.43
C ASP A 16 -3.59 25.27 -1.81
N GLN A 17 -3.40 26.05 -2.89
CA GLN A 17 -3.32 25.51 -4.25
C GLN A 17 -2.10 24.60 -4.43
N GLN A 18 -0.94 25.00 -3.89
CA GLN A 18 0.26 24.20 -3.92
C GLN A 18 0.05 22.87 -3.17
N PHE A 19 -0.58 22.91 -1.99
CA PHE A 19 -0.93 21.71 -1.23
C PHE A 19 -1.85 20.77 -2.01
N LEU A 20 -2.94 21.28 -2.61
CA LEU A 20 -3.82 20.44 -3.42
C LEU A 20 -3.14 19.86 -4.67
N SER A 21 -2.25 20.61 -5.31
CA SER A 21 -1.48 20.13 -6.46
C SER A 21 -0.53 18.97 -6.08
N GLU A 22 0.04 18.98 -4.87
CA GLU A 22 0.82 17.87 -4.34
C GLU A 22 -0.02 16.61 -4.06
N LEU A 23 -1.32 16.79 -3.79
CA LEU A 23 -2.28 15.70 -3.64
C LEU A 23 -2.78 15.15 -4.98
N GLU A 24 -2.95 16.00 -6.01
CA GLU A 24 -3.55 15.65 -7.30
C GLU A 24 -2.61 14.98 -8.30
N SER A 25 -1.30 15.15 -8.16
CA SER A 25 -0.35 14.53 -9.11
C SER A 25 -0.58 13.02 -9.20
N ASP A 26 -0.85 12.55 -10.42
CA ASP A 26 -1.19 11.18 -10.80
C ASP A 26 -0.10 10.21 -10.29
N ARG A 27 -0.29 9.68 -9.06
CA ARG A 27 0.74 8.90 -8.38
C ARG A 27 0.76 7.51 -8.97
N SER A 28 1.72 7.28 -9.86
CA SER A 28 2.07 5.96 -10.35
C SER A 28 2.15 4.95 -9.19
N LEU A 29 1.75 3.70 -9.44
CA LEU A 29 1.74 2.62 -8.44
C LEU A 29 3.06 2.54 -7.64
N TRP A 30 4.19 2.88 -8.27
CA TRP A 30 5.51 2.93 -7.66
C TRP A 30 5.63 3.98 -6.53
N ARG A 31 4.99 5.14 -6.70
CA ARG A 31 4.98 6.19 -5.67
C ARG A 31 4.05 5.83 -4.51
N GLN A 32 2.95 5.12 -4.78
CA GLN A 32 2.08 4.56 -3.73
C GLN A 32 2.79 3.47 -2.91
N ILE A 33 3.60 2.63 -3.54
CA ILE A 33 4.46 1.66 -2.84
C ILE A 33 5.48 2.42 -1.97
N GLY A 34 6.13 3.45 -2.50
CA GLY A 34 7.06 4.29 -1.74
C GLY A 34 6.41 4.97 -0.52
N ASP A 35 5.21 5.51 -0.68
CA ASP A 35 4.45 6.12 0.41
C ASP A 35 4.04 5.11 1.49
N SER A 36 3.76 3.85 1.11
CA SER A 36 3.48 2.78 2.07
C SER A 36 4.69 2.46 2.98
N MET A 37 5.90 2.77 2.50
CA MET A 37 7.16 2.64 3.24
C MET A 37 7.53 3.89 4.05
N ALA A 38 6.75 4.96 3.95
CA ALA A 38 6.92 6.22 4.68
C ALA A 38 5.89 6.35 5.82
N GLY A 39 6.20 7.20 6.81
CA GLY A 39 5.34 7.45 7.98
C GLY A 39 5.68 6.60 9.23
N PRO A 40 4.89 6.70 10.31
CA PRO A 40 5.22 6.11 11.62
C PRO A 40 5.27 4.57 11.62
N MET A 41 4.60 3.92 10.65
CA MET A 41 4.65 2.48 10.42
C MET A 41 5.53 2.08 9.21
N GLY A 42 6.25 3.03 8.60
CA GLY A 42 7.07 2.77 7.42
C GLY A 42 8.18 1.75 7.67
N ASN A 43 8.81 1.78 8.84
CA ASN A 43 9.79 0.78 9.25
C ASN A 43 9.17 -0.62 9.41
N TRP A 44 7.91 -0.70 9.83
CA TRP A 44 7.18 -1.96 9.88
C TRP A 44 6.88 -2.49 8.48
N THR A 45 6.42 -1.63 7.55
CA THR A 45 6.23 -2.02 6.15
C THR A 45 7.52 -2.54 5.51
N LYS A 46 8.68 -1.89 5.79
CA LYS A 46 10.00 -2.35 5.32
C LYS A 46 10.36 -3.73 5.88
N LEU A 47 10.11 -3.97 7.16
CA LEU A 47 10.30 -5.28 7.79
C LEU A 47 9.43 -6.34 7.10
N VAL A 48 8.13 -6.06 6.94
CA VAL A 48 7.19 -7.00 6.29
C VAL A 48 7.59 -7.26 4.84
N PHE A 49 8.07 -6.25 4.12
CA PHE A 49 8.59 -6.41 2.76
C PHE A 49 9.83 -7.30 2.71
N ALA A 50 10.80 -7.06 3.61
CA ALA A 50 11.98 -7.91 3.75
C ALA A 50 11.59 -9.36 4.10
N LEU A 51 10.63 -9.54 4.99
CA LEU A 51 10.09 -10.86 5.36
C LEU A 51 9.41 -11.54 4.15
N SER A 52 8.72 -10.79 3.29
CA SER A 52 8.16 -11.34 2.04
C SER A 52 9.25 -11.83 1.08
N LEU A 53 10.41 -11.16 1.01
CA LEU A 53 11.55 -11.66 0.22
C LEU A 53 12.13 -12.95 0.81
N VAL A 54 12.22 -13.04 2.15
CA VAL A 54 12.66 -14.26 2.85
C VAL A 54 11.70 -15.43 2.57
N PHE A 55 10.39 -15.21 2.68
CA PHE A 55 9.40 -16.24 2.32
C PHE A 55 9.47 -16.61 0.84
N GLY A 56 9.73 -15.65 -0.06
CA GLY A 56 9.99 -15.91 -1.46
C GLY A 56 11.17 -16.87 -1.66
N GLY A 57 12.29 -16.66 -0.96
CA GLY A 57 13.44 -17.56 -0.97
C GLY A 57 13.14 -18.93 -0.38
N LEU A 58 12.38 -18.99 0.73
CA LEU A 58 11.95 -20.25 1.35
C LEU A 58 11.07 -21.09 0.42
N ILE A 59 10.21 -20.46 -0.39
CA ILE A 59 9.41 -21.16 -1.40
C ILE A 59 10.33 -21.85 -2.40
N VAL A 60 11.31 -21.13 -2.97
CA VAL A 60 12.27 -21.69 -3.92
C VAL A 60 13.04 -22.86 -3.30
N PHE A 61 13.47 -22.73 -2.05
CA PHE A 61 14.13 -23.80 -1.32
C PHE A 61 13.24 -25.04 -1.10
N CYS A 62 11.98 -24.84 -0.71
CA CYS A 62 11.03 -25.95 -0.54
C CYS A 62 10.78 -26.67 -1.87
N PHE A 63 10.59 -25.93 -2.96
CA PHE A 63 10.46 -26.53 -4.30
C PHE A 63 11.71 -27.32 -4.68
N TYR A 64 12.91 -26.76 -4.47
CA TYR A 64 14.16 -27.50 -4.72
C TYR A 64 14.24 -28.82 -3.93
N LYS A 65 13.83 -28.80 -2.65
CA LYS A 65 13.79 -30.01 -1.82
C LYS A 65 12.75 -31.03 -2.28
N VAL A 66 11.59 -30.59 -2.76
CA VAL A 66 10.59 -31.49 -3.37
C VAL A 66 11.21 -32.26 -4.54
N PHE A 67 11.93 -31.58 -5.45
CA PHE A 67 12.52 -32.23 -6.63
C PHE A 67 13.77 -33.09 -6.35
N THR A 68 14.49 -32.85 -5.26
CA THR A 68 15.75 -33.56 -4.95
C THR A 68 15.60 -34.72 -3.97
N THR A 69 14.45 -34.84 -3.31
CA THR A 69 14.24 -35.86 -2.27
C THR A 69 13.74 -37.17 -2.88
N GLN A 70 14.43 -38.28 -2.58
CA GLN A 70 14.08 -39.61 -3.10
C GLN A 70 13.11 -40.40 -2.20
N HIS A 71 12.98 -40.03 -0.93
CA HIS A 71 12.05 -40.66 0.01
C HIS A 71 10.64 -40.09 -0.11
N GLN A 72 9.65 -40.97 -0.29
CA GLN A 72 8.24 -40.58 -0.48
C GLN A 72 7.65 -39.75 0.67
N PHE A 73 7.98 -40.11 1.92
CA PHE A 73 7.48 -39.40 3.09
C PHE A 73 8.05 -37.97 3.20
N GLU A 74 9.36 -37.82 3.00
CA GLU A 74 10.00 -36.51 3.02
C GLU A 74 9.53 -35.64 1.85
N HIS A 75 9.30 -36.21 0.67
CA HIS A 75 8.73 -35.51 -0.47
C HIS A 75 7.34 -34.91 -0.14
N LEU A 76 6.47 -35.69 0.52
CA LEU A 76 5.15 -35.21 0.96
C LEU A 76 5.28 -34.07 1.99
N MET A 77 6.19 -34.20 2.96
CA MET A 77 6.42 -33.15 3.96
C MET A 77 6.89 -31.85 3.33
N TRP A 78 7.84 -31.90 2.38
CA TRP A 78 8.31 -30.71 1.66
C TRP A 78 7.22 -30.10 0.77
N ALA A 79 6.35 -30.91 0.18
CA ALA A 79 5.22 -30.42 -0.61
C ALA A 79 4.18 -29.67 0.26
N ILE A 80 3.84 -30.22 1.44
CA ILE A 80 2.94 -29.56 2.40
C ILE A 80 3.60 -28.28 2.94
N ALA A 81 4.89 -28.32 3.26
CA ALA A 81 5.64 -27.15 3.69
C ALA A 81 5.64 -26.06 2.62
N ALA A 82 5.87 -26.41 1.35
CA ALA A 82 5.81 -25.47 0.23
C ALA A 82 4.44 -24.78 0.12
N LEU A 83 3.34 -25.55 0.25
CA LEU A 83 1.98 -24.99 0.25
C LEU A 83 1.73 -24.05 1.43
N MET A 84 2.20 -24.40 2.64
CA MET A 84 2.10 -23.51 3.80
C MET A 84 2.86 -22.21 3.60
N VAL A 85 4.12 -22.26 3.14
CA VAL A 85 4.92 -21.05 2.89
C VAL A 85 4.31 -20.20 1.77
N LEU A 86 3.78 -20.83 0.72
CA LEU A 86 3.09 -20.13 -0.37
C LEU A 86 1.84 -19.39 0.13
N THR A 87 1.06 -20.03 1.00
CA THR A 87 -0.13 -19.43 1.62
C THR A 87 0.25 -18.26 2.53
N MET A 88 1.30 -18.43 3.35
CA MET A 88 1.83 -17.39 4.22
C MET A 88 2.33 -16.17 3.41
N GLN A 89 3.02 -16.42 2.30
CA GLN A 89 3.44 -15.38 1.36
C GLN A 89 2.25 -14.65 0.73
N GLY A 90 1.15 -15.35 0.45
CA GLY A 90 -0.11 -14.75 -0.01
C GLY A 90 -0.68 -13.77 1.02
N PHE A 91 -0.78 -14.17 2.28
CA PHE A 91 -1.27 -13.30 3.36
C PHE A 91 -0.41 -12.05 3.58
N VAL A 92 0.92 -12.19 3.51
CA VAL A 92 1.84 -11.04 3.62
C VAL A 92 1.58 -10.03 2.52
N LYS A 93 1.44 -10.48 1.27
CA LYS A 93 1.12 -9.59 0.13
C LYS A 93 -0.26 -8.96 0.29
N GLN A 94 -1.27 -9.73 0.70
CA GLN A 94 -2.61 -9.20 0.92
C GLN A 94 -2.62 -8.10 1.98
N TRP A 95 -1.86 -8.27 3.06
CA TRP A 95 -1.71 -7.23 4.08
C TRP A 95 -1.06 -5.96 3.52
N LEU A 96 0.00 -6.08 2.71
CA LEU A 96 0.65 -4.94 2.06
C LEU A 96 -0.32 -4.17 1.14
N PHE A 97 -1.10 -4.87 0.31
CA PHE A 97 -2.11 -4.24 -0.54
C PHE A 97 -3.23 -3.57 0.26
N SER A 98 -3.72 -4.23 1.32
CA SER A 98 -4.71 -3.65 2.22
C SER A 98 -4.20 -2.36 2.88
N ARG A 99 -2.92 -2.34 3.28
CA ARG A 99 -2.27 -1.15 3.82
C ARG A 99 -2.21 -0.02 2.79
N MET A 100 -1.84 -0.30 1.54
CA MET A 100 -1.83 0.68 0.46
C MET A 100 -3.24 1.26 0.23
N ASN A 101 -4.27 0.42 0.18
CA ASN A 101 -5.65 0.86 0.03
C ASN A 101 -6.08 1.77 1.19
N MET A 102 -5.76 1.39 2.44
CA MET A 102 -6.08 2.20 3.61
C MET A 102 -5.42 3.59 3.57
N LEU A 103 -4.17 3.68 3.10
CA LEU A 103 -3.49 4.96 2.92
C LEU A 103 -4.09 5.79 1.78
N SER A 104 -4.62 5.16 0.73
CA SER A 104 -5.37 5.86 -0.32
C SER A 104 -6.66 6.46 0.22
N ILE A 105 -7.46 5.68 0.94
CA ILE A 105 -8.72 6.14 1.55
C ILE A 105 -8.45 7.28 2.54
N LEU A 106 -7.42 7.16 3.39
CA LEU A 106 -7.10 8.18 4.38
C LEU A 106 -6.72 9.53 3.75
N ARG A 107 -6.11 9.51 2.54
CA ARG A 107 -5.84 10.72 1.78
C ARG A 107 -7.11 11.35 1.23
N GLU A 108 -8.01 10.56 0.66
CA GLU A 108 -9.32 11.05 0.19
C GLU A 108 -10.14 11.65 1.33
N VAL A 109 -10.15 11.01 2.51
CA VAL A 109 -10.83 11.56 3.71
C VAL A 109 -10.24 12.90 4.11
N LYS A 110 -8.91 13.06 4.10
CA LYS A 110 -8.26 14.35 4.40
C LYS A 110 -8.61 15.42 3.36
N ARG A 111 -8.66 15.06 2.08
CA ARG A 111 -9.10 15.96 1.00
C ARG A 111 -10.52 16.46 1.24
N LEU A 112 -11.43 15.56 1.62
CA LEU A 112 -12.81 15.91 1.99
C LEU A 112 -12.87 16.79 3.24
N GLN A 113 -12.04 16.54 4.26
CA GLN A 113 -11.97 17.37 5.46
C GLN A 113 -11.60 18.83 5.13
N VAL A 114 -10.61 19.03 4.24
CA VAL A 114 -10.21 20.37 3.78
C VAL A 114 -11.33 21.04 3.00
N GLN A 115 -11.97 20.33 2.06
CA GLN A 115 -13.11 20.87 1.29
C GLN A 115 -14.28 21.30 2.20
N VAL A 116 -14.61 20.51 3.22
CA VAL A 116 -15.66 20.85 4.19
C VAL A 116 -15.27 22.06 5.05
N ALA A 117 -14.00 22.18 5.45
CA ALA A 117 -13.52 23.33 6.21
C ALA A 117 -13.67 24.64 5.41
N LEU A 118 -13.27 24.62 4.14
CA LEU A 118 -13.39 25.77 3.21
C LEU A 118 -14.87 26.16 2.97
N LEU A 119 -15.77 25.17 2.82
CA LEU A 119 -17.20 25.44 2.68
C LEU A 119 -17.80 26.11 3.92
N LYS A 120 -17.34 25.73 5.12
CA LYS A 120 -17.81 26.31 6.38
C LYS A 120 -17.34 27.75 6.55
N GLU A 121 -16.12 28.06 6.15
CA GLU A 121 -15.58 29.42 6.15
C GLU A 121 -16.38 30.34 5.23
N LYS A 122 -16.71 29.85 4.02
CA LYS A 122 -17.52 30.59 3.04
C LYS A 122 -19.00 30.78 3.42
N GLY A 123 -19.55 29.90 4.27
CA GLY A 123 -20.92 30.01 4.78
C GLY A 123 -21.05 30.82 6.08
N GLY A 124 -19.93 31.33 6.60
CA GLY A 124 -19.87 32.16 7.80
C GLY A 124 -19.80 33.67 7.53
N GLU A 125 -19.79 34.08 6.26
CA GLU A 125 -20.03 35.46 5.78
C GLU A 125 -21.48 35.63 5.30
#